data_AF-A0A6L3X8A8-F1
#
_entry.id   AF-A0A6L3X8A8-F1
#
_cell.length_a   1.000
_cell.length_b   1.000
_cell.length_c   1.000
_cell.angle_alpha   90.00
_cell.angle_beta   90.00
_cell.angle_gamma   90.00
#
_symmetry.space_group_name_H-M   'P 1'
#
loop_
_entity.id
_entity.type
_entity.pdbx_description
1 polymer ?
#
loop_
_entity_poly.entity_id
_entity_poly.type
_entity_poly.pdbx_seq_one_letter_code
_entity_poly.pdbx_strand_id
1 'polypeptide(L)'
;VAEGMGMSAWQRLVKVELPLAAPVIIAGVRTSVIINIGTATIASTVGANTLGTPIIIGLSGFNTAYIIQGAVLVALAAIVVDRLF
;
A
#
# COMPACT_ATOMS: atom_id res chain seq x y z
N VAL A 1 -12.33 -20.09 -25.28
CA VAL A 1 -13.45 -20.97 -24.85
C VAL A 1 -14.70 -20.19 -24.38
N ALA A 2 -14.63 -18.90 -24.02
CA ALA A 2 -15.80 -18.12 -23.55
C ALA A 2 -16.75 -17.57 -24.64
N GLU A 3 -16.33 -17.47 -25.90
CA GLU A 3 -17.21 -16.98 -27.00
C GLU A 3 -18.19 -18.03 -27.52
N GLY A 4 -17.88 -19.33 -27.35
CA GLY A 4 -18.72 -20.42 -27.85
C GLY A 4 -20.00 -20.67 -27.05
N MET A 5 -20.20 -19.99 -25.92
CA MET A 5 -21.34 -20.23 -25.00
C MET A 5 -22.43 -19.13 -25.03
N GLY A 6 -22.34 -18.14 -25.92
CA GLY A 6 -23.38 -17.10 -26.06
C GLY A 6 -23.46 -16.08 -24.92
N MET A 7 -22.43 -15.96 -24.08
CA MET A 7 -22.39 -14.97 -23.00
C MET A 7 -22.17 -13.55 -23.54
N SER A 8 -22.89 -12.57 -22.99
CA SER A 8 -22.61 -11.15 -23.28
C SER A 8 -21.27 -10.71 -22.69
N ALA A 9 -20.65 -9.68 -23.27
CA ALA A 9 -19.34 -9.17 -22.82
C ALA A 9 -19.32 -8.87 -21.31
N TRP A 10 -20.42 -8.34 -20.78
CA TRP A 10 -20.56 -8.05 -19.35
C TRP A 10 -20.62 -9.32 -18.49
N GLN A 11 -21.33 -10.36 -18.94
CA GLN A 11 -21.39 -11.65 -18.24
C GLN A 11 -20.03 -12.34 -18.23
N ARG A 12 -19.29 -12.27 -19.35
CA ARG A 12 -17.93 -12.81 -19.45
C ARG A 12 -16.97 -12.07 -18.52
N LEU A 13 -17.01 -10.73 -18.50
CA LEU A 13 -16.18 -9.92 -17.63
C LEU A 13 -16.38 -10.30 -16.16
N VAL A 14 -17.63 -10.27 -15.67
CA VAL A 14 -17.92 -10.45 -14.23
C VAL A 14 -17.82 -11.90 -13.77
N LYS A 15 -18.21 -12.87 -14.60
CA LYS A 15 -18.27 -14.29 -14.18
C LYS A 15 -17.02 -15.10 -14.50
N VAL A 16 -16.19 -14.64 -15.43
CA VAL A 16 -15.02 -15.41 -15.90
C VAL A 16 -13.75 -14.60 -15.71
N GLU A 17 -13.66 -13.42 -16.31
CA GLU A 17 -12.40 -12.66 -16.35
C GLU A 17 -12.06 -12.03 -14.99
N LEU A 18 -13.04 -11.44 -14.28
CA LEU A 18 -12.85 -10.85 -12.95
C LEU A 18 -12.41 -11.89 -11.90
N PRO A 19 -13.08 -13.05 -11.76
CA PRO A 19 -12.65 -14.08 -10.80
C PRO A 19 -11.27 -14.66 -11.13
N LEU A 20 -10.93 -14.79 -12.42
CA LEU A 20 -9.61 -15.23 -12.86
C LEU A 20 -8.53 -14.17 -12.61
N ALA A 21 -8.84 -12.90 -12.80
CA ALA A 21 -7.90 -11.78 -12.57
C ALA A 21 -7.83 -11.34 -11.10
N ALA A 22 -8.81 -11.70 -10.27
CA ALA A 22 -8.92 -11.27 -8.88
C ALA A 22 -7.63 -11.52 -8.05
N PRO A 23 -6.95 -12.68 -8.14
CA PRO A 23 -5.70 -12.89 -7.40
C PRO A 23 -4.61 -11.90 -7.79
N VAL A 24 -4.52 -11.54 -9.08
CA VAL A 24 -3.54 -10.58 -9.59
C VAL A 24 -3.90 -9.16 -9.15
N ILE A 25 -5.18 -8.80 -9.19
CA ILE A 25 -5.66 -7.50 -8.70
C ILE A 25 -5.32 -7.34 -7.21
N ILE A 26 -5.57 -8.37 -6.39
CA ILE A 26 -5.26 -8.34 -4.95
C ILE A 26 -3.74 -8.19 -4.71
N ALA A 27 -2.90 -8.89 -5.48
CA ALA A 27 -1.45 -8.71 -5.41
C ALA A 27 -1.02 -7.26 -5.76
N GLY A 28 -1.68 -6.65 -6.74
CA GLY A 28 -1.49 -5.23 -7.07
C GLY A 28 -1.89 -4.30 -5.92
N VAL A 29 -3.08 -4.51 -5.35
CA VAL A 29 -3.59 -3.73 -4.21
C VAL A 29 -2.63 -3.80 -3.02
N ARG A 30 -2.15 -4.99 -2.66
CA ARG A 30 -1.15 -5.18 -1.60
C ARG A 30 0.07 -4.28 -1.83
N THR A 31 0.64 -4.33 -3.03
CA THR A 31 1.81 -3.53 -3.39
C THR A 31 1.52 -2.03 -3.32
N SER A 32 0.38 -1.59 -3.84
CA SER A 32 -0.04 -0.19 -3.78
C SER A 32 -0.21 0.30 -2.33
N VAL A 33 -0.76 -0.52 -1.45
CA VAL A 33 -0.93 -0.14 -0.04
C VAL A 33 0.40 0.04 0.66
N ILE A 34 1.37 -0.85 0.45
CA ILE A 34 2.71 -0.73 1.04
C ILE A 34 3.40 0.55 0.58
N ILE A 35 3.32 0.86 -0.72
CA ILE A 35 3.87 2.11 -1.29
C ILE A 35 3.19 3.33 -0.66
N ASN A 36 1.86 3.32 -0.56
CA ASN A 36 1.11 4.44 0.00
C ASN A 36 1.43 4.71 1.48
N ILE A 37 1.73 3.68 2.28
CA ILE A 37 2.20 3.86 3.67
C ILE A 37 3.53 4.63 3.68
N GLY A 38 4.46 4.28 2.80
CA GLY A 38 5.71 5.00 2.60
C GLY A 38 5.47 6.44 2.16
N THR A 39 4.62 6.66 1.15
CA THR A 39 4.29 8.00 0.65
C THR A 39 3.58 8.86 1.70
N ALA A 40 2.69 8.29 2.52
CA ALA A 40 1.99 8.99 3.59
C ALA A 40 2.97 9.54 4.65
N THR A 41 4.09 8.86 4.88
CA THR A 41 5.16 9.31 5.78
C THR A 41 5.76 10.65 5.33
N ILE A 42 5.84 10.88 4.02
CA ILE A 42 6.36 12.11 3.41
C ILE A 42 5.46 13.30 3.70
N ALA A 43 4.15 13.10 3.93
CA ALA A 43 3.23 14.20 4.24
C ALA A 43 3.62 14.97 5.53
N SER A 44 4.46 14.38 6.39
CA SER A 44 5.06 15.07 7.53
C SER A 44 5.88 16.31 7.13
N THR A 45 6.42 16.34 5.91
CA THR A 45 7.22 17.46 5.40
C THR A 45 6.38 18.71 5.12
N VAL A 46 5.08 18.55 4.88
CA VAL A 46 4.13 19.65 4.65
C VAL A 46 3.34 20.04 5.91
N GLY A 47 3.82 19.62 7.09
CA GLY A 47 3.21 19.95 8.37
C GLY A 47 2.04 19.05 8.79
N ALA A 48 1.78 17.95 8.07
CA ALA A 48 0.81 16.96 8.53
C ALA A 48 1.38 16.14 9.70
N ASN A 49 0.52 15.81 10.67
CA ASN A 49 0.90 14.86 11.72
C ASN A 49 0.72 13.43 11.21
N THR A 50 1.82 12.70 11.07
CA THR A 50 1.81 11.30 10.62
C THR A 50 2.77 10.46 11.46
N LEU A 51 2.79 9.14 11.23
CA LEU A 51 3.79 8.26 11.84
C LEU A 51 5.23 8.59 11.42
N GLY A 52 5.40 9.33 10.32
CA GLY A 52 6.68 9.84 9.83
C GLY A 52 7.19 11.11 10.50
N THR A 53 6.40 11.76 11.36
CA THR A 53 6.78 13.03 11.97
C THR A 53 8.11 12.96 12.75
N PRO A 54 8.43 11.88 13.52
CA PRO A 54 9.73 11.76 14.17
C PRO A 54 10.91 11.67 13.20
N ILE A 55 10.70 11.14 11.99
CA ILE A 55 11.74 11.05 10.95
C ILE A 55 12.16 12.45 10.51
N ILE A 56 11.18 13.31 10.23
CA ILE A 56 11.44 14.69 9.77
C ILE A 56 12.06 15.53 10.88
N ILE A 57 11.53 15.44 12.10
CA ILE A 57 12.09 16.14 13.27
C ILE A 57 13.54 15.68 13.53
N GLY A 58 13.79 14.37 13.47
CA GLY A 58 15.12 13.80 13.65
C GLY A 58 16.10 14.26 12.58
N LEU A 59 15.65 14.39 11.33
CA LEU A 59 16.46 14.91 10.23
C LEU A 59 16.84 16.38 10.46
N SER A 60 15.89 17.22 10.87
CA SER A 60 16.16 18.63 11.18
C SER A 60 17.08 18.81 12.39
N GLY A 61 16.99 17.91 13.38
CA GLY A 61 17.83 17.93 14.58
C GLY A 61 19.14 17.15 14.46
N PHE A 62 19.48 16.60 13.29
CA PHE A 62 20.61 15.66 13.09
C PHE A 62 20.65 14.52 14.12
N ASN A 63 19.49 14.09 14.60
CA ASN A 63 19.33 13.07 15.61
C ASN A 63 18.91 11.74 14.97
N THR A 64 19.90 10.91 14.66
CA THR A 64 19.71 9.59 14.05
C THR A 64 18.85 8.67 14.91
N ALA A 65 18.91 8.78 16.25
CA ALA A 65 18.08 7.95 17.12
C ALA A 65 16.59 8.24 16.93
N TYR A 66 16.23 9.52 16.76
CA TYR A 66 14.85 9.94 16.51
C TYR A 66 14.36 9.54 15.10
N ILE A 67 15.27 9.58 14.11
CA ILE A 67 15.01 9.07 12.75
C ILE A 67 14.67 7.58 12.81
N ILE A 68 15.50 6.77 13.47
CA ILE A 68 15.32 5.32 13.58
C ILE A 68 14.01 5.00 14.32
N GLN A 69 13.68 5.73 15.39
CA GLN A 69 12.42 5.55 16.11
C GLN A 69 11.21 5.69 15.19
N GLY A 70 11.15 6.77 14.38
CA GLY A 70 10.08 6.97 13.41
C GLY A 70 10.09 5.91 12.30
N ALA A 71 11.27 5.60 11.76
CA ALA A 71 11.42 4.61 10.70
C ALA A 71 10.96 3.21 11.13
N VAL A 72 11.29 2.79 12.35
CA VAL A 72 10.86 1.50 12.91
C VAL A 72 9.34 1.44 13.05
N LEU A 73 8.71 2.51 13.55
CA LEU A 73 7.24 2.57 13.68
C LEU A 73 6.54 2.45 12.32
N VAL A 74 7.01 3.19 11.32
CA VAL A 74 6.46 3.14 9.95
C VAL A 74 6.69 1.77 9.31
N ALA A 75 7.91 1.21 9.44
CA ALA A 75 8.25 -0.10 8.89
C ALA A 75 7.41 -1.22 9.52
N LEU A 76 7.19 -1.19 10.83
CA LEU A 76 6.32 -2.14 11.51
C LEU A 76 4.88 -2.03 11.01
N ALA A 77 4.35 -0.83 10.84
CA ALA A 77 3.01 -0.64 10.28
C ALA A 77 2.90 -1.20 8.86
N ALA A 78 3.90 -0.97 8.00
CA ALA A 78 3.95 -1.52 6.65
C ALA A 78 3.97 -3.06 6.65
N ILE A 79 4.77 -3.68 7.52
CA ILE A 79 4.85 -5.15 7.65
C ILE A 79 3.54 -5.74 8.16
N VAL A 80 2.91 -5.11 9.16
CA VAL A 80 1.62 -5.58 9.69
C VAL A 80 0.55 -5.56 8.60
N VAL A 81 0.51 -4.50 7.79
CA VAL A 81 -0.43 -4.40 6.69
C VAL A 81 -0.12 -5.41 5.59
N ASP A 82 1.15 -5.59 5.21
CA ASP A 82 1.56 -6.62 4.24
C ASP A 82 1.14 -8.03 4.67
N ARG A 83 1.25 -8.35 5.97
CA ARG A 83 0.83 -9.65 6.53
C ARG A 83 -0.68 -9.85 6.63
N LEU A 84 -1.46 -8.77 6.57
CA LEU A 84 -2.92 -8.84 6.60
C LEU A 84 -3.52 -9.19 5.23
N PHE A 85 -2.78 -8.92 4.15
CA PHE A 85 -3.15 -9.27 2.77
C PHE A 85 -2.84 -10.71 2.42
#